data_AF-A0A8R1XW41-F1
#
_entry.id   AF-A0A8R1XW41-F1
#
_cell.length_a   1.000
_cell.length_b   1.000
_cell.length_c   1.000
_cell.angle_alpha   90.00
_cell.angle_beta   90.00
_cell.angle_gamma   90.00
#
_symmetry.space_group_name_H-M   'P 1'
#
loop_
_entity.id
_entity.type
_entity.pdbx_description
1 polymer ?
#
loop_
_entity_poly.entity_id
_entity_poly.type
_entity_poly.pdbx_seq_one_letter_code
_entity_poly.pdbx_strand_id
1 'polypeptide(L)'
;MMSLVGRLDLQPKEIKYLKSSEEGKLLTRGTKEHINSPNKQNLRLKLRLEARRRMWKHKLESLPSDEDIELFCINLRNNAVYSRSVGDRLVDYYKYKQVTDLAPKALQDFLSTQVFMDLLQISNTKDEGHVAVDSIIDYLLTKKDKLSKLIHLHYYDSSGKGYLSMEDLQDFVREEVLPHISSLANLNEEEPMLQDYYLCMATRKIFFLLDTMQQKKIRIIDIVASRLLEEFEILNESSNGSTGDDDESARIEHGTSQTTDTLNWFSKRNCLRIKDLYEQLDTDGNGLLSFSEMTDFRRVTNSFMQRVFEVQQTYDNDELDLRGFCDLLFAMEHKSDPSALSYYFRVLDVNGDNLLTASDMNFFYRDLARMLEDCFSDDSSQKAPSFEDVKNEIFDMCHSKNPEGITLKELISSGKGGTVVGMLTDLDAFLEYENREDVIYQE
;
A
#
# COMPACT_ATOMS: atom_id res chain seq x y z
N MET A 1 -7.64 29.49 24.54
CA MET A 1 -7.98 29.48 23.11
C MET A 1 -6.92 30.28 22.36
N MET A 2 -6.05 29.63 21.58
CA MET A 2 -4.96 30.30 20.86
C MET A 2 -5.55 31.25 19.78
N SER A 3 -5.01 32.47 19.65
CA SER A 3 -5.53 33.45 18.68
C SER A 3 -5.39 32.93 17.24
N LEU A 4 -6.22 33.42 16.29
CA LEU A 4 -6.07 33.08 14.86
C LEU A 4 -4.67 33.39 14.34
N VAL A 5 -4.08 34.50 14.82
CA VAL A 5 -2.73 34.95 14.47
C VAL A 5 -1.69 33.93 14.91
N GLY A 6 -1.77 33.44 16.15
CA GLY A 6 -0.85 32.44 16.68
C GLY A 6 -0.99 31.08 15.99
N ARG A 7 -2.22 30.69 15.62
CA ARG A 7 -2.46 29.40 14.92
C ARG A 7 -2.00 29.38 13.48
N LEU A 8 -2.09 30.51 12.78
CA LEU A 8 -1.73 30.63 11.37
C LEU A 8 -0.29 31.10 11.14
N ASP A 9 0.46 31.35 12.21
CA ASP A 9 1.78 31.99 12.18
C ASP A 9 1.85 33.17 11.18
N LEU A 10 0.93 34.14 11.37
CA LEU A 10 0.78 35.22 10.41
C LEU A 10 1.92 36.22 10.51
N GLN A 11 2.53 36.51 9.36
CA GLN A 11 3.53 37.56 9.24
C GLN A 11 2.88 38.94 9.42
N PRO A 12 3.58 39.97 9.92
CA PRO A 12 3.01 41.31 10.14
C PRO A 12 2.29 41.90 8.92
N LYS A 13 2.81 41.63 7.71
CA LYS A 13 2.19 42.05 6.44
C LYS A 13 0.85 41.35 6.18
N GLU A 14 0.73 40.07 6.56
CA GLU A 14 -0.50 39.27 6.43
C GLU A 14 -1.57 39.70 7.45
N ILE A 15 -1.17 40.01 8.68
CA ILE A 15 -2.06 40.57 9.72
C ILE A 15 -2.65 41.91 9.25
N LYS A 16 -1.83 42.77 8.63
CA LYS A 16 -2.30 44.05 8.07
C LYS A 16 -3.34 43.84 6.97
N TYR A 17 -3.16 42.85 6.10
CA TYR A 17 -4.16 42.48 5.09
C TYR A 17 -5.49 42.01 5.72
N LEU A 18 -5.44 41.16 6.74
CA LEU A 18 -6.65 40.72 7.46
C LEU A 18 -7.42 41.90 8.06
N LYS A 19 -6.74 42.78 8.81
CA LYS A 19 -7.36 43.96 9.42
C LYS A 19 -7.97 44.91 8.38
N SER A 20 -7.29 45.12 7.26
CA SER A 20 -7.82 45.95 6.16
C SER A 20 -9.08 45.37 5.51
N SER A 21 -9.28 44.05 5.59
CA SER A 21 -10.49 43.38 5.12
C SER A 21 -11.65 43.49 6.12
N GLU A 22 -11.38 43.48 7.43
CA GLU A 22 -12.40 43.72 8.47
C GLU A 22 -12.91 45.16 8.43
N GLU A 23 -12.04 46.14 8.14
CA GLU A 23 -12.40 47.55 8.01
C GLU A 23 -13.18 47.90 6.73
N GLY A 24 -13.57 46.91 5.91
CA GLY A 24 -14.38 47.13 4.71
C GLY A 24 -13.67 47.94 3.59
N LYS A 25 -12.34 48.11 3.66
CA LYS A 25 -11.56 48.96 2.74
C LYS A 25 -10.94 48.22 1.54
N LEU A 26 -11.52 47.11 1.12
CA LEU A 26 -11.27 46.47 -0.17
C LEU A 26 -12.59 46.51 -0.97
N LEU A 27 -12.89 47.40 -1.91
CA LEU A 27 -12.09 48.27 -2.77
C LEU A 27 -12.99 49.42 -3.25
N THR A 28 -12.77 50.65 -2.77
CA THR A 28 -13.12 51.84 -3.57
C THR A 28 -12.08 51.97 -4.67
N ARG A 29 -12.44 51.47 -5.85
CA ARG A 29 -12.06 51.94 -7.19
C ARG A 29 -10.87 52.92 -7.24
N GLY A 30 -9.68 52.45 -7.64
CA GLY A 30 -8.68 53.33 -8.25
C GLY A 30 -7.25 53.22 -7.78
N THR A 31 -6.63 52.04 -7.82
CA THR A 31 -5.19 51.91 -8.14
C THR A 31 -4.93 50.49 -8.63
N LYS A 32 -4.47 50.35 -9.86
CA LYS A 32 -3.96 49.09 -10.44
C LYS A 32 -2.58 48.76 -9.85
N GLU A 33 -2.43 48.82 -8.53
CA GLU A 33 -1.19 48.39 -7.87
C GLU A 33 -1.22 46.86 -7.78
N HIS A 34 -0.55 46.24 -8.74
CA HIS A 34 -0.04 44.86 -8.71
C HIS A 34 -0.89 43.87 -7.90
N ILE A 35 -2.02 43.54 -8.54
CA ILE A 35 -2.77 42.30 -8.40
C ILE A 35 -1.78 41.14 -8.18
N ASN A 36 -1.86 40.49 -7.01
CA ASN A 36 -1.04 39.35 -6.54
C ASN A 36 0.29 39.68 -5.83
N SER A 37 0.25 40.43 -4.72
CA SER A 37 1.34 40.35 -3.73
C SER A 37 1.48 38.91 -3.19
N PRO A 38 2.69 38.33 -3.11
CA PRO A 38 2.94 37.00 -2.54
C PRO A 38 2.31 36.80 -1.15
N ASN A 39 2.28 37.86 -0.33
CA ASN A 39 1.67 37.83 1.01
C ASN A 39 0.15 37.60 0.98
N LYS A 40 -0.56 38.12 -0.03
CA LYS A 40 -2.01 37.91 -0.18
C LYS A 40 -2.30 36.47 -0.62
N GLN A 41 -1.45 35.89 -1.46
CA GLN A 41 -1.54 34.49 -1.86
C GLN A 41 -1.24 33.57 -0.67
N ASN A 42 -0.16 33.83 0.07
CA ASN A 42 0.21 33.07 1.27
C ASN A 42 -0.89 33.12 2.34
N LEU A 43 -1.39 34.32 2.67
CA LEU A 43 -2.53 34.47 3.60
C LEU A 43 -3.77 33.68 3.14
N ARG A 44 -4.12 33.70 1.84
CA ARG A 44 -5.24 32.90 1.30
C ARG A 44 -5.01 31.40 1.45
N LEU A 45 -3.78 30.93 1.25
CA LEU A 45 -3.42 29.53 1.46
C LEU A 45 -3.55 29.15 2.94
N LYS A 46 -2.94 29.93 3.85
CA LYS A 46 -3.06 29.74 5.30
C LYS A 46 -4.52 29.69 5.78
N LEU A 47 -5.35 30.64 5.33
CA LEU A 47 -6.78 30.65 5.67
C LEU A 47 -7.54 29.43 5.13
N ARG A 48 -7.22 28.97 3.91
CA ARG A 48 -7.83 27.76 3.34
C ARG A 48 -7.46 26.51 4.12
N LEU A 49 -6.19 26.38 4.51
CA LEU A 49 -5.71 25.27 5.34
C LEU A 49 -6.42 25.25 6.69
N GLU A 50 -6.52 26.39 7.38
CA GLU A 50 -7.22 26.50 8.67
C GLU A 50 -8.73 26.26 8.55
N ALA A 51 -9.38 26.77 7.50
CA ALA A 51 -10.80 26.48 7.24
C ALA A 51 -11.02 24.97 7.04
N ARG A 52 -10.13 24.31 6.30
CA ARG A 52 -10.15 22.85 6.10
C ARG A 52 -9.92 22.09 7.41
N ARG A 53 -8.92 22.49 8.21
CA ARG A 53 -8.68 21.90 9.55
C ARG A 53 -9.93 21.96 10.42
N ARG A 54 -10.64 23.09 10.44
CA ARG A 54 -11.91 23.21 11.19
C ARG A 54 -13.03 22.35 10.62
N MET A 55 -13.13 22.26 9.30
CA MET A 55 -14.13 21.40 8.65
C MET A 55 -13.92 19.94 9.03
N TRP A 56 -12.66 19.46 9.00
CA TRP A 56 -12.32 18.10 9.39
C TRP A 56 -12.49 17.85 10.88
N LYS A 57 -12.13 18.81 11.72
CA LYS A 57 -12.40 18.77 13.17
C LYS A 57 -13.89 18.63 13.47
N HIS A 58 -14.72 19.46 12.85
CA HIS A 58 -16.18 19.37 13.01
C HIS A 58 -16.72 18.02 12.52
N LYS A 59 -16.19 17.48 11.41
CA LYS A 59 -16.59 16.15 10.94
C LYS A 59 -16.20 15.05 11.92
N LEU A 60 -15.01 15.11 12.52
CA LEU A 60 -14.56 14.17 13.53
C LEU A 60 -15.47 14.20 14.77
N GLU A 61 -15.80 15.41 15.24
CA GLU A 61 -16.71 15.64 16.37
C GLU A 61 -18.17 15.22 16.06
N SER A 62 -18.54 15.09 14.78
CA SER A 62 -19.88 14.63 14.36
C SER A 62 -20.02 13.12 14.23
N LEU A 63 -18.92 12.36 14.36
CA LEU A 63 -18.98 10.89 14.36
C LEU A 63 -19.64 10.38 15.65
N PRO A 64 -20.28 9.19 15.63
CA PRO A 64 -20.83 8.57 16.83
C PRO A 64 -19.77 8.36 17.92
N SER A 65 -20.13 8.72 19.16
CA SER A 65 -19.26 8.47 20.32
C SER A 65 -19.16 6.97 20.62
N ASP A 66 -18.08 6.55 21.28
CA ASP A 66 -17.92 5.14 21.68
C ASP A 66 -19.00 4.70 22.68
N GLU A 67 -19.41 5.59 23.59
CA GLU A 67 -20.49 5.35 24.55
C GLU A 67 -21.83 5.11 23.84
N ASP A 68 -22.17 5.92 22.83
CA ASP A 68 -23.40 5.76 22.06
C ASP A 68 -23.38 4.45 21.26
N ILE A 69 -22.22 4.08 20.69
CA ILE A 69 -22.03 2.81 19.98
C ILE A 69 -22.23 1.63 20.91
N GLU A 70 -21.58 1.64 22.08
CA GLU A 70 -21.69 0.56 23.07
C GLU A 70 -23.15 0.37 23.51
N LEU A 71 -23.85 1.47 23.84
CA LEU A 71 -25.26 1.44 24.20
C LEU A 71 -26.14 0.90 23.06
N PHE A 72 -25.89 1.32 21.82
CA PHE A 72 -26.57 0.78 20.65
C PHE A 72 -26.35 -0.72 20.49
N CYS A 73 -25.10 -1.20 20.59
CA CYS A 73 -24.75 -2.61 20.49
C CYS A 73 -25.46 -3.46 21.56
N ILE A 74 -25.52 -2.99 22.80
CA ILE A 74 -26.23 -3.65 23.90
C ILE A 74 -27.74 -3.74 23.57
N ASN A 75 -28.35 -2.63 23.17
CA ASN A 75 -29.77 -2.58 22.84
C ASN A 75 -30.13 -3.49 21.65
N LEU A 76 -29.28 -3.52 20.63
CA LEU A 76 -29.48 -4.36 19.46
C LEU A 76 -29.40 -5.85 19.85
N ARG A 77 -28.39 -6.23 20.63
CA ARG A 77 -28.22 -7.60 21.14
C ARG A 77 -29.38 -8.06 22.02
N ASN A 78 -29.97 -7.16 22.81
CA ASN A 78 -31.09 -7.47 23.71
C ASN A 78 -32.43 -7.64 22.96
N ASN A 79 -32.59 -6.98 21.80
CA ASN A 79 -33.79 -7.11 20.99
C ASN A 79 -33.71 -8.25 19.96
N ALA A 80 -32.53 -8.84 19.77
CA ALA A 80 -32.28 -9.93 18.83
C ALA A 80 -32.90 -11.28 19.26
N VAL A 81 -33.17 -12.14 18.28
CA VAL A 81 -33.58 -13.53 18.48
C VAL A 81 -32.36 -14.42 18.25
N TYR A 82 -32.06 -15.31 19.19
CA TYR A 82 -31.00 -16.28 19.00
C TYR A 82 -31.45 -17.39 18.04
N SER A 83 -30.70 -17.60 16.96
CA SER A 83 -30.95 -18.69 16.02
C SER A 83 -30.02 -19.86 16.30
N ARG A 84 -30.61 -21.03 16.62
CA ARG A 84 -29.83 -22.25 16.86
C ARG A 84 -29.20 -22.83 15.59
N SER A 85 -29.77 -22.57 14.42
CA SER A 85 -29.28 -23.10 13.14
C SER A 85 -28.01 -22.38 12.68
N VAL A 86 -27.93 -21.07 12.94
CA VAL A 86 -26.79 -20.22 12.54
C VAL A 86 -25.76 -20.08 13.67
N GLY A 87 -26.19 -20.19 14.93
CA GLY A 87 -25.33 -19.95 16.09
C GLY A 87 -25.24 -18.47 16.50
N ASP A 88 -25.97 -17.59 15.82
CA ASP A 88 -25.88 -16.14 16.00
C ASP A 88 -27.18 -15.51 16.51
N ARG A 89 -27.03 -14.29 17.05
CA ARG A 89 -28.17 -13.41 17.33
C ARG A 89 -28.59 -12.70 16.05
N LEU A 90 -29.87 -12.82 15.70
CA LEU A 90 -30.46 -12.29 14.48
C LEU A 90 -31.48 -11.19 14.80
N VAL A 91 -31.57 -10.17 13.94
CA VAL A 91 -32.57 -9.11 14.01
C VAL A 91 -33.30 -8.97 12.68
N ASP A 92 -34.62 -8.77 12.75
CA ASP A 92 -35.41 -8.35 11.60
C ASP A 92 -35.32 -6.82 11.43
N TYR A 93 -35.86 -6.32 10.31
CA TYR A 93 -35.86 -4.89 10.02
C TYR A 93 -36.61 -4.06 11.07
N TYR A 94 -37.70 -4.59 11.65
CA TYR A 94 -38.53 -3.83 12.59
C TYR A 94 -37.79 -3.58 13.90
N LYS A 95 -37.09 -4.58 14.43
CA LYS A 95 -36.24 -4.46 15.62
C LYS A 95 -35.02 -3.59 15.36
N TYR A 96 -34.35 -3.77 14.22
CA TYR A 96 -33.26 -2.90 13.79
C TYR A 96 -33.70 -1.43 13.77
N LYS A 97 -34.84 -1.14 13.14
CA LYS A 97 -35.40 0.21 13.07
C LYS A 97 -35.77 0.74 14.45
N GLN A 98 -36.44 -0.05 15.28
CA GLN A 98 -36.83 0.35 16.63
C GLN A 98 -35.61 0.77 17.48
N VAL A 99 -34.52 -0.01 17.42
CA VAL A 99 -33.29 0.31 18.16
C VAL A 99 -32.58 1.52 17.56
N THR A 100 -32.56 1.65 16.23
CA THR A 100 -31.97 2.80 15.52
C THR A 100 -32.71 4.10 15.81
N ASP A 101 -34.05 4.08 15.87
CA ASP A 101 -34.89 5.25 16.17
C ASP A 101 -34.66 5.79 17.60
N LEU A 102 -34.19 4.93 18.53
CA LEU A 102 -33.81 5.32 19.89
C LEU A 102 -32.37 5.88 19.98
N ALA A 103 -31.54 5.66 18.97
CA ALA A 103 -30.15 6.09 18.96
C ALA A 103 -30.03 7.59 18.59
N PRO A 104 -28.92 8.26 18.99
CA PRO A 104 -28.63 9.62 18.55
C PRO A 104 -28.57 9.77 17.03
N LYS A 105 -28.78 11.01 16.56
CA LYS A 105 -28.85 11.33 15.12
C LYS A 105 -27.62 10.87 14.33
N ALA A 106 -26.42 10.97 14.92
CA ALA A 106 -25.19 10.50 14.30
C ALA A 106 -25.23 9.00 13.98
N LEU A 107 -25.77 8.17 14.88
CA LEU A 107 -25.93 6.73 14.65
C LEU A 107 -27.04 6.44 13.62
N GLN A 108 -28.15 7.18 13.66
CA GLN A 108 -29.22 7.05 12.67
C GLN A 108 -28.71 7.30 11.24
N ASP A 109 -27.84 8.30 11.07
CA ASP A 109 -27.25 8.63 9.77
C ASP A 109 -26.23 7.57 9.31
N PHE A 110 -25.60 6.86 10.27
CA PHE A 110 -24.75 5.71 9.98
C PHE A 110 -25.54 4.48 9.56
N LEU A 111 -26.70 4.26 10.17
CA LEU A 111 -27.49 3.04 10.15
C LEU A 111 -28.82 3.25 9.41
N SER A 112 -28.73 3.58 8.12
CA SER A 112 -29.92 3.80 7.30
C SER A 112 -30.66 2.50 6.96
N THR A 113 -31.88 2.61 6.42
CA THR A 113 -32.61 1.47 5.84
C THR A 113 -31.80 0.79 4.73
N GLN A 114 -31.07 1.55 3.92
CA GLN A 114 -30.25 0.99 2.84
C GLN A 114 -29.18 0.05 3.40
N VAL A 115 -28.53 0.43 4.50
CA VAL A 115 -27.51 -0.39 5.16
C VAL A 115 -28.07 -1.75 5.57
N PHE A 116 -29.26 -1.78 6.19
CA PHE A 116 -29.89 -3.04 6.56
C PHE A 116 -30.17 -3.91 5.34
N MET A 117 -30.67 -3.32 4.25
CA MET A 117 -30.96 -4.07 3.03
C MET A 117 -29.70 -4.61 2.36
N ASP A 118 -28.62 -3.83 2.34
CA ASP A 118 -27.31 -4.25 1.80
C ASP A 118 -26.74 -5.41 2.62
N LEU A 119 -26.78 -5.32 3.95
CA LEU A 119 -26.34 -6.39 4.85
C LEU A 119 -27.21 -7.65 4.71
N LEU A 120 -28.52 -7.49 4.56
CA LEU A 120 -29.44 -8.60 4.30
C LEU A 120 -29.11 -9.30 2.99
N GLN A 121 -28.75 -8.54 1.94
CA GLN A 121 -28.45 -9.09 0.63
C GLN A 121 -27.24 -10.03 0.61
N ILE A 122 -26.24 -9.77 1.47
CA ILE A 122 -25.03 -10.59 1.62
C ILE A 122 -25.11 -11.61 2.76
N SER A 123 -26.22 -11.63 3.51
CA SER A 123 -26.40 -12.54 4.65
C SER A 123 -26.86 -13.95 4.23
N ASN A 124 -26.47 -14.95 5.02
CA ASN A 124 -26.93 -16.34 4.85
C ASN A 124 -28.43 -16.53 5.21
N THR A 125 -29.02 -15.57 5.93
CA THR A 125 -30.40 -15.59 6.43
C THR A 125 -31.32 -14.67 5.61
N LYS A 126 -30.91 -14.33 4.39
CA LYS A 126 -31.64 -13.43 3.49
C LYS A 126 -33.10 -13.83 3.29
N ASP A 127 -33.35 -15.12 3.07
CA ASP A 127 -34.70 -15.65 2.82
C ASP A 127 -35.59 -15.60 4.08
N GLU A 128 -34.98 -15.56 5.26
CA GLU A 128 -35.66 -15.41 6.55
C GLU A 128 -35.95 -13.94 6.87
N GLY A 129 -35.36 -12.99 6.14
CA GLY A 129 -35.51 -11.55 6.40
C GLY A 129 -34.76 -11.05 7.63
N HIS A 130 -33.71 -11.77 8.06
CA HIS A 130 -32.94 -11.46 9.25
C HIS A 130 -31.47 -11.18 8.92
N VAL A 131 -30.83 -10.33 9.73
CA VAL A 131 -29.39 -10.02 9.66
C VAL A 131 -28.73 -10.36 11.00
N ALA A 132 -27.54 -10.92 10.98
CA ALA A 132 -26.75 -11.17 12.18
C ALA A 132 -26.38 -9.84 12.86
N VAL A 133 -26.56 -9.79 14.18
CA VAL A 133 -26.27 -8.60 14.98
C VAL A 133 -24.81 -8.19 14.84
N ASP A 134 -23.90 -9.17 14.85
CA ASP A 134 -22.47 -8.87 14.75
C ASP A 134 -22.10 -8.29 13.38
N SER A 135 -22.76 -8.68 12.28
CA SER A 135 -22.55 -8.03 10.97
C SER A 135 -22.94 -6.54 10.96
N ILE A 136 -23.96 -6.14 11.73
CA ILE A 136 -24.38 -4.74 11.87
C ILE A 136 -23.36 -3.97 12.73
N ILE A 137 -22.88 -4.59 13.81
CA ILE A 137 -21.87 -4.02 14.70
C ILE A 137 -20.55 -3.84 13.96
N ASP A 138 -20.10 -4.85 13.22
CA ASP A 138 -18.89 -4.81 12.42
C ASP A 138 -18.97 -3.72 11.35
N TYR A 139 -20.12 -3.58 10.67
CA TYR A 139 -20.36 -2.48 9.73
C TYR A 139 -20.21 -1.12 10.42
N LEU A 140 -20.85 -0.93 11.58
CA LEU A 140 -20.84 0.33 12.33
C LEU A 140 -19.41 0.72 12.73
N LEU A 141 -18.67 -0.22 13.34
CA LEU A 141 -17.30 -0.01 13.78
C LEU A 141 -16.37 0.26 12.60
N THR A 142 -16.44 -0.57 11.54
CA THR A 142 -15.63 -0.39 10.32
C THR A 142 -15.90 0.96 9.65
N LYS A 143 -17.17 1.40 9.59
CA LYS A 143 -17.52 2.69 8.99
C LYS A 143 -16.99 3.86 9.81
N LYS A 144 -17.11 3.81 11.14
CA LYS A 144 -16.58 4.85 12.03
C LYS A 144 -15.05 4.94 11.87
N ASP A 145 -14.38 3.80 11.92
CA ASP A 145 -12.93 3.70 11.77
C ASP A 145 -12.46 4.28 10.43
N LYS A 146 -13.04 3.82 9.31
CA LYS A 146 -12.69 4.34 7.97
C LYS A 146 -12.94 5.84 7.82
N LEU A 147 -14.02 6.37 8.38
CA LEU A 147 -14.28 7.82 8.36
C LEU A 147 -13.26 8.58 9.21
N SER A 148 -12.88 8.04 10.37
CA SER A 148 -11.81 8.59 11.21
C SER A 148 -10.48 8.63 10.45
N LYS A 149 -10.04 7.50 9.87
CA LYS A 149 -8.82 7.40 9.04
C LYS A 149 -8.83 8.39 7.88
N LEU A 150 -9.96 8.50 7.16
CA LEU A 150 -10.14 9.46 6.07
C LEU A 150 -9.95 10.91 6.55
N ILE A 151 -10.51 11.25 7.71
CA ILE A 151 -10.37 12.58 8.31
C ILE A 151 -8.92 12.85 8.71
N HIS A 152 -8.25 11.89 9.35
CA HIS A 152 -6.84 12.01 9.76
C HIS A 152 -5.91 12.23 8.57
N LEU A 153 -6.01 11.40 7.53
CA LEU A 153 -5.23 11.56 6.29
C LEU A 153 -5.44 12.94 5.64
N HIS A 154 -6.66 13.48 5.68
CA HIS A 154 -6.95 14.79 5.11
C HIS A 154 -6.30 15.97 5.84
N TYR A 155 -5.83 15.80 7.08
CA TYR A 155 -5.00 16.84 7.73
C TYR A 155 -3.63 16.99 7.07
N TYR A 156 -3.13 15.91 6.45
CA TYR A 156 -1.84 15.84 5.76
C TYR A 156 -1.96 16.14 4.26
N ASP A 157 -3.16 16.33 3.70
CA ASP A 157 -3.36 16.74 2.29
C ASP A 157 -2.92 18.19 2.06
N SER A 158 -1.62 18.39 1.78
CA SER A 158 -1.04 19.71 1.49
C SER A 158 -1.70 20.36 0.27
N SER A 159 -2.05 19.57 -0.74
CA SER A 159 -2.67 20.03 -1.99
C SER A 159 -4.13 20.48 -1.81
N GLY A 160 -4.85 19.86 -0.87
CA GLY A 160 -6.28 20.02 -0.67
C GLY A 160 -7.19 19.41 -1.70
N LYS A 161 -6.69 18.46 -2.49
CA LYS A 161 -7.41 17.88 -3.62
C LYS A 161 -7.88 16.45 -3.35
N GLY A 162 -7.70 15.96 -2.13
CA GLY A 162 -7.99 14.57 -1.76
C GLY A 162 -6.87 13.59 -2.12
N TYR A 163 -5.63 14.09 -2.25
CA TYR A 163 -4.46 13.30 -2.58
C TYR A 163 -3.34 13.55 -1.57
N LEU A 164 -2.54 12.53 -1.28
CA LEU A 164 -1.28 12.67 -0.55
C LEU A 164 -0.11 12.53 -1.52
N SER A 165 0.85 13.45 -1.41
CA SER A 165 2.20 13.28 -1.94
C SER A 165 3.00 12.30 -1.07
N MET A 166 4.23 12.00 -1.47
CA MET A 166 5.11 11.13 -0.69
C MET A 166 5.47 11.77 0.65
N GLU A 167 5.76 13.06 0.64
CA GLU A 167 6.07 13.84 1.84
C GLU A 167 4.88 13.89 2.79
N ASP A 168 3.66 14.14 2.26
CA ASP A 168 2.43 14.14 3.06
C ASP A 168 2.21 12.79 3.77
N LEU A 169 2.47 11.68 3.06
CA LEU A 169 2.31 10.34 3.61
C LEU A 169 3.40 10.01 4.64
N GLN A 170 4.65 10.43 4.41
CA GLN A 170 5.72 10.27 5.40
C GLN A 170 5.40 11.02 6.69
N ASP A 171 4.90 12.25 6.59
CA ASP A 171 4.46 13.03 7.73
C ASP A 171 3.31 12.32 8.47
N PHE A 172 2.31 11.80 7.75
CA PHE A 172 1.24 11.02 8.36
C PHE A 172 1.76 9.78 9.11
N VAL A 173 2.64 8.97 8.49
CA VAL A 173 3.19 7.77 9.13
C VAL A 173 4.01 8.15 10.36
N ARG A 174 4.87 9.18 10.26
CA ARG A 174 5.73 9.63 11.35
C ARG A 174 4.94 10.11 12.56
N GLU A 175 3.90 10.90 12.35
CA GLU A 175 3.19 11.59 13.43
C GLU A 175 1.98 10.80 13.95
N GLU A 176 1.26 10.07 13.09
CA GLU A 176 0.02 9.38 13.46
C GLU A 176 0.20 7.87 13.65
N VAL A 177 1.22 7.25 13.04
CA VAL A 177 1.39 5.78 13.09
C VAL A 177 2.49 5.36 14.06
N LEU A 178 3.72 5.87 13.90
CA LEU A 178 4.85 5.44 14.73
C LEU A 178 4.62 5.56 16.25
N PRO A 179 4.08 6.69 16.77
CA PRO A 179 3.92 6.86 18.21
C PRO A 179 2.89 5.92 18.85
N HIS A 180 1.97 5.38 18.04
CA HIS A 180 0.91 4.47 18.50
C HIS A 180 1.32 2.99 18.42
N ILE A 181 2.53 2.70 17.93
CA ILE A 181 3.05 1.33 17.84
C ILE A 181 4.31 1.22 18.68
N SER A 182 4.21 0.51 19.80
CA SER A 182 5.29 0.44 20.81
C SER A 182 6.64 0.01 20.23
N SER A 183 6.64 -0.91 19.26
CA SER A 183 7.86 -1.41 18.60
C SER A 183 8.44 -0.44 17.55
N LEU A 184 7.74 0.64 17.23
CA LEU A 184 8.12 1.64 16.21
C LEU A 184 8.25 3.07 16.78
N ALA A 185 7.83 3.31 18.02
CA ALA A 185 7.76 4.65 18.60
C ALA A 185 9.14 5.34 18.72
N ASN A 186 10.20 4.57 18.96
CA ASN A 186 11.53 5.10 19.32
C ASN A 186 12.66 4.65 18.37
N LEU A 187 12.35 4.35 17.10
CA LEU A 187 13.31 3.78 16.15
C LEU A 187 14.65 4.53 16.07
N ASN A 188 14.61 5.87 16.01
CA ASN A 188 15.82 6.70 15.95
C ASN A 188 16.63 6.74 17.25
N GLU A 189 16.00 6.47 18.40
CA GLU A 189 16.71 6.38 19.69
C GLU A 189 17.45 5.04 19.81
N GLU A 190 16.89 3.98 19.20
CA GLU A 190 17.46 2.65 19.18
C GLU A 190 18.62 2.54 18.18
N GLU A 191 18.44 3.05 16.96
CA GLU A 191 19.45 3.05 15.93
C GLU A 191 19.38 4.33 15.07
N PRO A 192 20.51 5.05 14.90
CA PRO A 192 20.54 6.24 14.06
C PRO A 192 20.02 5.96 12.64
N MET A 193 19.24 6.89 12.08
CA MET A 193 18.66 6.81 10.73
C MET A 193 17.60 5.72 10.51
N LEU A 194 17.36 4.81 11.48
CA LEU A 194 16.42 3.70 11.30
C LEU A 194 15.00 4.18 11.02
N GLN A 195 14.57 5.32 11.60
CA GLN A 195 13.27 5.90 11.28
C GLN A 195 13.19 6.34 9.81
N ASP A 196 14.27 6.85 9.22
CA ASP A 196 14.27 7.30 7.83
C ASP A 196 14.18 6.11 6.86
N TYR A 197 14.91 5.02 7.17
CA TYR A 197 14.74 3.73 6.49
C TYR A 197 13.30 3.23 6.59
N TYR A 198 12.73 3.27 7.79
CA TYR A 198 11.36 2.81 8.03
C TYR A 198 10.34 3.63 7.25
N LEU A 199 10.42 4.96 7.32
CA LEU A 199 9.52 5.86 6.61
C LEU A 199 9.63 5.67 5.09
N CYS A 200 10.84 5.48 4.57
CA CYS A 200 11.04 5.12 3.17
C CYS A 200 10.32 3.81 2.84
N MET A 201 10.70 2.71 3.50
CA MET A 201 10.14 1.37 3.29
C MET A 201 8.60 1.33 3.37
N ALA A 202 8.02 1.94 4.40
CA ALA A 202 6.58 1.93 4.65
C ALA A 202 5.82 2.73 3.59
N THR A 203 6.28 3.96 3.29
CA THR A 203 5.61 4.80 2.28
C THR A 203 5.79 4.26 0.87
N ARG A 204 6.94 3.63 0.56
CA ARG A 204 7.18 2.97 -0.73
C ARG A 204 6.20 1.85 -0.99
N LYS A 205 5.91 0.96 -0.03
CA LYS A 205 4.87 -0.08 -0.21
C LYS A 205 3.52 0.52 -0.59
N ILE A 206 3.08 1.55 0.12
CA ILE A 206 1.77 2.18 -0.14
C ILE A 206 1.75 2.82 -1.54
N PHE A 207 2.82 3.53 -1.93
CA PHE A 207 2.91 4.12 -3.26
C PHE A 207 3.03 3.07 -4.37
N PHE A 208 3.78 1.99 -4.14
CA PHE A 208 3.92 0.90 -5.09
C PHE A 208 2.57 0.28 -5.44
N LEU A 209 1.73 0.04 -4.42
CA LEU A 209 0.42 -0.58 -4.59
C LEU A 209 -0.65 0.39 -5.12
N LEU A 210 -0.61 1.67 -4.73
CA LEU A 210 -1.71 2.60 -4.98
C LEU A 210 -1.43 3.67 -6.05
N ASP A 211 -0.16 3.96 -6.38
CA ASP A 211 0.23 4.90 -7.45
C ASP A 211 0.59 4.14 -8.74
N THR A 212 -0.31 3.29 -9.20
CA THR A 212 -0.11 2.42 -10.37
C THR A 212 0.20 3.19 -11.67
N MET A 213 -0.17 4.47 -11.74
CA MET A 213 0.05 5.37 -12.88
C MET A 213 1.24 6.32 -12.71
N GLN A 214 2.04 6.16 -11.64
CA GLN A 214 3.20 7.00 -11.31
C GLN A 214 2.91 8.51 -11.32
N GLN A 215 1.74 8.92 -10.81
CA GLN A 215 1.37 10.33 -10.71
C GLN A 215 2.07 11.05 -9.55
N LYS A 216 2.88 10.33 -8.76
CA LYS A 216 3.55 10.79 -7.55
C LYS A 216 2.57 11.31 -6.50
N LYS A 217 1.37 10.73 -6.50
CA LYS A 217 0.29 11.05 -5.55
C LYS A 217 -0.72 9.91 -5.49
N ILE A 218 -1.31 9.71 -4.32
CA ILE A 218 -2.30 8.67 -4.05
C ILE A 218 -3.60 9.29 -3.55
N ARG A 219 -4.76 8.77 -3.96
CA ARG A 219 -6.05 9.26 -3.45
C ARG A 219 -6.23 8.78 -2.01
N ILE A 220 -6.66 9.68 -1.13
CA ILE A 220 -6.92 9.35 0.29
C ILE A 220 -7.95 8.24 0.43
N ILE A 221 -8.99 8.25 -0.42
CA ILE A 221 -10.03 7.22 -0.41
C ILE A 221 -9.44 5.84 -0.74
N ASP A 222 -8.45 5.77 -1.63
CA ASP A 222 -7.82 4.50 -2.00
C ASP A 222 -6.96 3.95 -0.86
N ILE A 223 -6.27 4.82 -0.11
CA ILE A 223 -5.51 4.42 1.09
C ILE A 223 -6.46 3.74 2.11
N VAL A 224 -7.58 4.40 2.45
CA VAL A 224 -8.55 3.86 3.41
C VAL A 224 -9.27 2.60 2.88
N ALA A 225 -9.44 2.48 1.57
CA ALA A 225 -10.06 1.32 0.96
C ALA A 225 -9.12 0.10 0.87
N SER A 226 -7.81 0.34 0.74
CA SER A 226 -6.78 -0.69 0.49
C SER A 226 -6.53 -1.67 1.63
N ARG A 227 -6.98 -1.34 2.85
CA ARG A 227 -6.70 -2.06 4.10
C ARG A 227 -5.24 -2.05 4.56
N LEU A 228 -4.37 -1.25 3.93
CA LEU A 228 -2.95 -1.15 4.30
C LEU A 228 -2.73 -0.53 5.68
N LEU A 229 -3.68 0.28 6.18
CA LEU A 229 -3.58 0.88 7.51
C LEU A 229 -3.79 -0.16 8.62
N GLU A 230 -4.67 -1.12 8.36
CA GLU A 230 -4.95 -2.26 9.24
C GLU A 230 -3.72 -3.16 9.41
N GLU A 231 -2.83 -3.23 8.42
CA GLU A 231 -1.56 -3.95 8.57
C GLU A 231 -0.62 -3.33 9.62
N PHE A 232 -0.69 -2.02 9.85
CA PHE A 232 0.02 -1.37 10.95
C PHE A 232 -0.62 -1.73 12.30
N GLU A 233 -1.95 -1.82 12.36
CA GLU A 233 -2.70 -2.14 13.58
C GLU A 233 -2.38 -3.57 14.08
N ILE A 234 -2.20 -4.53 13.16
CA ILE A 234 -1.79 -5.91 13.48
C ILE A 234 -0.45 -5.95 14.26
N LEU A 235 0.44 -4.95 14.08
CA LEU A 235 1.71 -4.88 14.81
C LEU A 235 1.54 -4.62 16.31
N ASN A 236 0.43 -3.98 16.71
CA ASN A 236 0.08 -3.80 18.11
C ASN A 236 -0.44 -5.09 18.74
N GLU A 237 -1.14 -5.93 17.96
CA GLU A 237 -1.71 -7.18 18.44
C GLU A 237 -0.62 -8.24 18.70
N SER A 238 0.33 -8.38 17.77
CA SER A 238 1.44 -9.34 17.90
C SER A 238 2.36 -9.03 19.08
N SER A 239 2.54 -7.74 19.41
CA SER A 239 3.32 -7.30 20.57
C SER A 239 2.65 -7.64 21.91
N ASN A 240 1.31 -7.78 21.93
CA ASN A 240 0.54 -8.05 23.16
C ASN A 240 0.28 -9.55 23.40
N GLY A 241 0.44 -10.41 22.38
CA GLY A 241 0.00 -11.82 22.40
C GLY A 241 1.09 -12.88 22.56
N SER A 242 2.37 -12.56 22.41
CA SER A 242 3.43 -13.59 22.36
C SER A 242 4.65 -13.22 23.21
N THR A 243 4.55 -13.47 24.52
CA THR A 243 5.66 -14.11 25.23
C THR A 243 5.68 -15.58 24.79
N GLY A 244 6.49 -15.90 23.79
CA GLY A 244 6.61 -17.26 23.27
C GLY A 244 7.35 -17.29 21.94
N ASP A 245 8.64 -17.56 22.03
CA ASP A 245 9.46 -18.26 21.05
C ASP A 245 10.32 -17.41 20.10
N ASP A 246 11.59 -17.34 20.51
CA ASP A 246 12.82 -17.31 19.71
C ASP A 246 12.90 -18.44 18.64
N ASP A 247 11.78 -18.91 18.07
CA ASP A 247 11.73 -20.06 17.14
C ASP A 247 11.13 -19.72 15.76
N GLU A 248 11.23 -18.46 15.33
CA GLU A 248 11.22 -18.13 13.89
C GLU A 248 12.65 -17.96 13.34
N SER A 249 13.65 -17.77 14.23
CA SER A 249 15.08 -17.80 13.87
C SER A 249 15.57 -19.18 13.41
N ALA A 250 14.86 -20.27 13.76
CA ALA A 250 15.23 -21.62 13.33
C ALA A 250 14.95 -21.92 11.84
N ARG A 251 14.39 -20.98 11.07
CA ARG A 251 14.20 -21.14 9.62
C ARG A 251 15.26 -20.42 8.76
N ILE A 252 16.29 -19.82 9.36
CA ILE A 252 17.31 -19.07 8.63
C ILE A 252 18.43 -19.98 8.06
N GLU A 253 18.46 -21.29 8.36
CA GLU A 253 19.59 -22.15 7.97
C GLU A 253 19.56 -22.80 6.59
N HIS A 254 18.62 -22.52 5.68
CA HIS A 254 18.77 -22.98 4.29
C HIS A 254 18.24 -21.95 3.28
N GLY A 255 19.15 -21.47 2.41
CA GLY A 255 18.93 -20.43 1.41
C GLY A 255 18.01 -20.82 0.26
N THR A 256 16.76 -21.12 0.56
CA THR A 256 15.69 -21.35 -0.42
C THR A 256 14.59 -20.33 -0.18
N SER A 257 14.12 -19.70 -1.25
CA SER A 257 13.28 -18.48 -1.30
C SER A 257 11.86 -18.55 -0.68
N GLN A 258 11.61 -19.38 0.33
CA GLN A 258 10.26 -19.64 0.86
C GLN A 258 10.04 -19.22 2.34
N THR A 259 10.95 -18.46 2.97
CA THR A 259 10.80 -18.02 4.38
C THR A 259 10.37 -16.56 4.56
N THR A 260 10.24 -15.78 3.48
CA THR A 260 9.86 -14.36 3.53
C THR A 260 8.36 -14.11 3.58
N ASP A 261 7.54 -15.09 3.19
CA ASP A 261 6.07 -14.95 3.08
C ASP A 261 5.36 -14.63 4.41
N THR A 262 6.04 -14.76 5.56
CA THR A 262 5.42 -14.60 6.89
C THR A 262 5.62 -13.22 7.52
N LEU A 263 6.52 -12.38 6.98
CA LEU A 263 6.82 -11.10 7.63
C LEU A 263 5.85 -10.00 7.19
N ASN A 264 5.16 -9.40 8.16
CA ASN A 264 4.45 -8.14 7.92
C ASN A 264 5.46 -7.07 7.48
N TRP A 265 5.25 -6.51 6.28
CA TRP A 265 6.15 -5.55 5.65
C TRP A 265 6.43 -4.33 6.53
N PHE A 266 5.44 -3.88 7.30
CA PHE A 266 5.53 -2.71 8.18
C PHE A 266 6.18 -3.04 9.54
N SER A 267 6.60 -4.27 9.81
CA SER A 267 7.26 -4.61 11.08
C SER A 267 8.67 -4.01 11.18
N LYS A 268 9.11 -3.65 12.39
CA LYS A 268 10.49 -3.24 12.68
C LYS A 268 11.51 -4.27 12.18
N ARG A 269 11.22 -5.56 12.39
CA ARG A 269 12.09 -6.67 11.97
C ARG A 269 12.28 -6.69 10.45
N ASN A 270 11.22 -6.44 9.67
CA ASN A 270 11.35 -6.35 8.22
C ASN A 270 12.16 -5.11 7.80
N CYS A 271 12.00 -3.98 8.49
CA CYS A 271 12.82 -2.79 8.25
C CYS A 271 14.31 -3.05 8.47
N LEU A 272 14.68 -3.68 9.58
CA LEU A 272 16.06 -4.08 9.87
C LEU A 272 16.60 -5.03 8.80
N ARG A 273 15.82 -6.06 8.41
CA ARG A 273 16.20 -6.98 7.32
C ARG A 273 16.52 -6.25 6.02
N ILE A 274 15.66 -5.31 5.61
CA ILE A 274 15.84 -4.55 4.37
C ILE A 274 17.04 -3.61 4.48
N LYS A 275 17.22 -2.95 5.63
CA LYS A 275 18.39 -2.12 5.91
C LYS A 275 19.69 -2.92 5.82
N ASP A 276 19.77 -4.04 6.53
CA ASP A 276 20.95 -4.92 6.54
C ASP A 276 21.27 -5.44 5.14
N LEU A 277 20.24 -5.82 4.36
CA LEU A 277 20.42 -6.28 2.99
C LEU A 277 20.92 -5.16 2.07
N TYR A 278 20.39 -3.94 2.22
CA TYR A 278 20.81 -2.78 1.45
C TYR A 278 22.27 -2.40 1.74
N GLU A 279 22.63 -2.32 3.03
CA GLU A 279 23.99 -1.98 3.47
C GLU A 279 25.02 -3.08 3.13
N GLN A 280 24.61 -4.34 3.04
CA GLN A 280 25.49 -5.43 2.59
C GLN A 280 25.82 -5.35 1.09
N LEU A 281 24.90 -4.80 0.29
CA LEU A 281 25.10 -4.62 -1.15
C LEU A 281 25.90 -3.35 -1.46
N ASP A 282 25.75 -2.29 -0.66
CA ASP A 282 26.49 -1.03 -0.77
C ASP A 282 27.95 -1.20 -0.29
N THR A 283 28.81 -1.73 -1.17
CA THR A 283 30.18 -2.12 -0.83
C THR A 283 31.13 -0.93 -0.69
N ASP A 284 30.84 0.19 -1.34
CA ASP A 284 31.63 1.41 -1.22
C ASP A 284 31.14 2.35 -0.10
N GLY A 285 29.93 2.11 0.43
CA GLY A 285 29.34 2.82 1.55
C GLY A 285 28.82 4.21 1.18
N ASN A 286 28.47 4.43 -0.09
CA ASN A 286 28.02 5.72 -0.58
C ASN A 286 26.51 5.98 -0.38
N GLY A 287 25.75 4.97 0.07
CA GLY A 287 24.32 5.02 0.32
C GLY A 287 23.44 4.81 -0.92
N LEU A 288 24.03 4.38 -2.04
CA LEU A 288 23.39 4.01 -3.31
C LEU A 288 23.93 2.64 -3.75
N LEU A 289 23.26 2.00 -4.70
CA LEU A 289 23.68 0.71 -5.25
C LEU A 289 23.99 0.85 -6.73
N SER A 290 25.19 0.46 -7.12
CA SER A 290 25.61 0.34 -8.52
C SER A 290 25.11 -0.97 -9.15
N PHE A 291 25.09 -1.04 -10.48
CA PHE A 291 24.78 -2.29 -11.19
C PHE A 291 25.77 -3.43 -10.83
N SER A 292 27.05 -3.11 -10.62
CA SER A 292 28.08 -4.07 -10.21
C SER A 292 27.78 -4.69 -8.84
N GLU A 293 27.26 -3.92 -7.90
CA GLU A 293 26.88 -4.41 -6.57
C GLU A 293 25.62 -5.28 -6.57
N MET A 294 24.83 -5.17 -7.64
CA MET A 294 23.57 -5.90 -7.81
C MET A 294 23.66 -7.13 -8.73
N THR A 295 24.83 -7.42 -9.32
CA THR A 295 25.00 -8.44 -10.36
C THR A 295 24.60 -9.86 -9.90
N ASP A 296 24.88 -10.22 -8.64
CA ASP A 296 24.57 -11.56 -8.10
C ASP A 296 23.35 -11.57 -7.16
N PHE A 297 22.56 -10.50 -7.15
CA PHE A 297 21.46 -10.36 -6.21
C PHE A 297 20.35 -11.39 -6.48
N ARG A 298 20.19 -12.38 -5.58
CA ARG A 298 19.13 -13.41 -5.62
C ARG A 298 19.03 -14.17 -6.95
N ARG A 299 20.15 -14.40 -7.65
CA ARG A 299 20.20 -15.15 -8.93
C ARG A 299 19.21 -14.63 -10.00
N VAL A 300 18.86 -13.34 -9.96
CA VAL A 300 18.14 -12.69 -11.05
C VAL A 300 19.09 -12.45 -12.23
N THR A 301 18.56 -12.41 -13.44
CA THR A 301 19.37 -12.21 -14.64
C THR A 301 19.98 -10.80 -14.66
N ASN A 302 21.20 -10.69 -15.17
CA ASN A 302 21.87 -9.41 -15.38
C ASN A 302 21.12 -8.53 -16.39
N SER A 303 20.53 -9.16 -17.41
CA SER A 303 19.64 -8.49 -18.36
C SER A 303 18.41 -7.87 -17.69
N PHE A 304 17.78 -8.55 -16.71
CA PHE A 304 16.70 -7.98 -15.91
C PHE A 304 17.20 -6.85 -15.02
N MET A 305 18.29 -7.07 -14.29
CA MET A 305 18.85 -6.06 -13.39
C MET A 305 19.25 -4.80 -14.16
N GLN A 306 19.85 -4.93 -15.33
CA GLN A 306 20.22 -3.78 -16.18
C GLN A 306 18.96 -2.98 -16.56
N ARG A 307 17.88 -3.67 -16.93
CA ARG A 307 16.60 -3.02 -17.23
C ARG A 307 15.96 -2.36 -16.02
N VAL A 308 16.14 -2.89 -14.80
CA VAL A 308 15.71 -2.21 -13.57
C VAL A 308 16.40 -0.85 -13.45
N PHE A 309 17.71 -0.78 -13.67
CA PHE A 309 18.47 0.47 -13.62
C PHE A 309 18.09 1.45 -14.76
N GLU A 310 17.67 0.95 -15.91
CA GLU A 310 17.22 1.80 -17.04
C GLU A 310 15.79 2.35 -16.85
N VAL A 311 14.92 1.64 -16.12
CA VAL A 311 13.51 2.01 -15.94
C VAL A 311 13.26 2.75 -14.62
N GLN A 312 14.01 2.42 -13.57
CA GLN A 312 13.95 3.13 -12.30
C GLN A 312 14.65 4.49 -12.39
N GLN A 313 14.27 5.40 -11.50
CA GLN A 313 14.97 6.67 -11.39
C GLN A 313 16.33 6.45 -10.72
N THR A 314 17.40 6.66 -11.47
CA THR A 314 18.79 6.67 -10.97
C THR A 314 19.29 8.11 -10.76
N TYR A 315 20.39 8.25 -10.01
CA TYR A 315 21.13 9.51 -9.84
C TYR A 315 22.22 9.66 -10.91
N ASP A 316 22.98 10.76 -10.88
CA ASP A 316 23.98 11.15 -11.90
C ASP A 316 25.04 10.07 -12.25
N ASN A 317 25.14 8.99 -11.47
CA ASN A 317 26.06 7.87 -11.65
C ASN A 317 25.38 6.53 -12.04
N ASP A 318 24.11 6.54 -12.44
CA ASP A 318 23.33 5.31 -12.70
C ASP A 318 23.23 4.39 -11.47
N GLU A 319 23.08 4.99 -10.28
CA GLU A 319 22.97 4.26 -9.01
C GLU A 319 21.54 4.31 -8.46
N LEU A 320 21.14 3.21 -7.82
CA LEU A 320 19.81 2.97 -7.25
C LEU A 320 19.79 3.32 -5.77
N ASP A 321 18.85 4.17 -5.34
CA ASP A 321 18.68 4.46 -3.92
C ASP A 321 17.77 3.44 -3.21
N LEU A 322 17.62 3.63 -1.89
CA LEU A 322 16.75 2.82 -1.05
C LEU A 322 15.30 2.75 -1.58
N ARG A 323 14.79 3.81 -2.24
CA ARG A 323 13.41 3.82 -2.75
C ARG A 323 13.25 2.84 -3.90
N GLY A 324 14.17 2.90 -4.85
CA GLY A 324 14.20 1.97 -5.98
C GLY A 324 14.46 0.53 -5.52
N PHE A 325 15.33 0.35 -4.51
CA PHE A 325 15.57 -0.95 -3.91
C PHE A 325 14.35 -1.54 -3.20
N CYS A 326 13.60 -0.75 -2.43
CA CYS A 326 12.34 -1.19 -1.83
C CYS A 326 11.30 -1.60 -2.87
N ASP A 327 11.19 -0.86 -3.99
CA ASP A 327 10.28 -1.23 -5.07
C ASP A 327 10.68 -2.57 -5.72
N LEU A 328 11.98 -2.77 -5.96
CA LEU A 328 12.51 -4.03 -6.49
C LEU A 328 12.21 -5.20 -5.55
N LEU A 329 12.55 -5.07 -4.27
CA LEU A 329 12.27 -6.10 -3.26
C LEU A 329 10.78 -6.44 -3.19
N PHE A 330 9.92 -5.43 -3.13
CA PHE A 330 8.48 -5.63 -3.06
C PHE A 330 7.94 -6.36 -4.30
N ALA A 331 8.42 -5.99 -5.50
CA ALA A 331 8.06 -6.69 -6.74
C ALA A 331 8.50 -8.17 -6.70
N MET A 332 9.71 -8.44 -6.22
CA MET A 332 10.28 -9.80 -6.15
C MET A 332 9.60 -10.69 -5.13
N GLU A 333 9.15 -10.14 -3.99
CA GLU A 333 8.47 -10.86 -2.91
C GLU A 333 6.97 -11.07 -3.20
N HIS A 334 6.35 -10.24 -4.05
CA HIS A 334 4.93 -10.33 -4.37
C HIS A 334 4.65 -10.42 -5.88
N LYS A 335 5.39 -11.28 -6.60
CA LYS A 335 5.35 -11.39 -8.09
C LYS A 335 3.94 -11.57 -8.69
N SER A 336 3.01 -12.14 -7.94
CA SER A 336 1.62 -12.37 -8.39
C SER A 336 0.69 -11.17 -8.18
N ASP A 337 1.09 -10.14 -7.43
CA ASP A 337 0.29 -8.93 -7.24
C ASP A 337 0.21 -8.12 -8.55
N PRO A 338 -0.96 -7.58 -8.93
CA PRO A 338 -1.10 -6.76 -10.14
C PRO A 338 -0.14 -5.57 -10.22
N SER A 339 0.24 -4.99 -9.08
CA SER A 339 1.18 -3.86 -9.01
C SER A 339 2.61 -4.32 -9.30
N ALA A 340 3.00 -5.50 -8.78
CA ALA A 340 4.27 -6.13 -9.09
C ALA A 340 4.35 -6.52 -10.57
N LEU A 341 3.27 -7.08 -11.13
CA LEU A 341 3.21 -7.37 -12.56
C LEU A 341 3.34 -6.11 -13.42
N SER A 342 2.73 -5.00 -13.02
CA SER A 342 2.91 -3.69 -13.68
C SER A 342 4.36 -3.20 -13.60
N TYR A 343 5.03 -3.42 -12.46
CA TYR A 343 6.47 -3.16 -12.31
C TYR A 343 7.29 -4.01 -13.29
N TYR A 344 7.13 -5.33 -13.27
CA TYR A 344 7.85 -6.24 -14.15
C TYR A 344 7.60 -5.94 -15.62
N PHE A 345 6.34 -5.68 -16.00
CA PHE A 345 5.97 -5.40 -17.38
C PHE A 345 6.74 -4.19 -17.93
N ARG A 346 6.92 -3.12 -17.16
CA ARG A 346 7.69 -1.94 -17.59
C ARG A 346 9.18 -2.23 -17.75
N VAL A 347 9.72 -3.14 -16.94
CA VAL A 347 11.12 -3.58 -17.03
C VAL A 347 11.32 -4.48 -18.25
N LEU A 348 10.37 -5.40 -18.48
CA LEU A 348 10.39 -6.41 -19.53
C LEU A 348 10.03 -5.86 -20.92
N ASP A 349 9.21 -4.81 -21.01
CA ASP A 349 8.92 -4.11 -22.27
C ASP A 349 10.15 -3.29 -22.68
N VAL A 350 11.05 -3.89 -23.47
CA VAL A 350 12.35 -3.29 -23.83
C VAL A 350 12.16 -2.20 -24.89
N ASN A 351 11.23 -2.40 -25.82
CA ASN A 351 11.01 -1.48 -26.94
C ASN A 351 9.98 -0.37 -26.62
N GLY A 352 9.22 -0.47 -25.52
CA GLY A 352 8.24 0.50 -25.06
C GLY A 352 6.92 0.50 -25.82
N ASP A 353 6.58 -0.59 -26.50
CA ASP A 353 5.37 -0.70 -27.33
C ASP A 353 4.12 -1.15 -26.54
N ASN A 354 4.26 -1.42 -25.24
CA ASN A 354 3.24 -1.95 -24.33
C ASN A 354 2.84 -3.41 -24.62
N LEU A 355 3.72 -4.20 -25.23
CA LEU A 355 3.58 -5.64 -25.42
C LEU A 355 4.85 -6.35 -24.93
N LEU A 356 4.69 -7.53 -24.34
CA LEU A 356 5.80 -8.47 -24.22
C LEU A 356 5.87 -9.29 -25.50
N THR A 357 6.74 -8.90 -26.41
CA THR A 357 6.94 -9.57 -27.69
C THR A 357 7.93 -10.73 -27.56
N ALA A 358 8.01 -11.58 -28.59
CA ALA A 358 9.04 -12.61 -28.67
C ALA A 358 10.47 -12.03 -28.61
N SER A 359 10.68 -10.80 -29.09
CA SER A 359 12.00 -10.16 -29.04
C SER A 359 12.38 -9.78 -27.61
N ASP A 360 11.42 -9.25 -26.84
CA ASP A 360 11.61 -8.91 -25.43
C ASP A 360 11.89 -10.17 -24.60
N MET A 361 11.08 -11.21 -24.77
CA MET A 361 11.28 -12.49 -24.07
C MET A 361 12.65 -13.11 -24.39
N ASN A 362 13.06 -13.11 -25.66
CA ASN A 362 14.35 -13.67 -26.08
C ASN A 362 15.53 -12.87 -25.51
N PHE A 363 15.38 -11.55 -25.32
CA PHE A 363 16.42 -10.73 -24.72
C PHE A 363 16.78 -11.23 -23.32
N PHE A 364 15.80 -11.44 -22.44
CA PHE A 364 16.04 -11.94 -21.08
C PHE A 364 16.36 -13.44 -21.05
N TYR A 365 15.68 -14.24 -21.88
CA TYR A 365 15.86 -15.69 -21.89
C TYR A 365 17.29 -16.11 -22.24
N ARG A 366 17.99 -15.37 -23.11
CA ARG A 366 19.39 -15.66 -23.46
C ARG A 366 20.32 -15.63 -22.25
N ASP A 367 20.04 -14.75 -21.29
CA ASP A 367 20.84 -14.62 -20.09
C ASP A 367 20.51 -15.72 -19.10
N LEU A 368 19.21 -16.00 -18.94
CA LEU A 368 18.71 -17.11 -18.13
C LEU A 368 19.24 -18.48 -18.60
N ALA A 369 19.20 -18.74 -19.91
CA ALA A 369 19.69 -19.97 -20.50
C ALA A 369 21.18 -20.20 -20.22
N ARG A 370 22.00 -19.14 -20.25
CA ARG A 370 23.43 -19.23 -19.88
C ARG A 370 23.61 -19.59 -18.41
N MET A 371 22.90 -18.91 -17.51
CA MET A 371 23.00 -19.24 -16.08
C MET A 371 22.52 -20.66 -15.77
N LEU A 372 21.53 -21.15 -16.52
CA LEU A 372 21.03 -22.52 -16.41
C LEU A 372 22.07 -23.55 -16.92
N GLU A 373 22.70 -23.29 -18.07
CA GLU A 373 23.78 -24.11 -18.61
C GLU A 373 25.01 -24.18 -17.68
N ASP A 374 25.36 -23.07 -17.01
CA ASP A 374 26.43 -23.02 -16.03
C ASP A 374 26.11 -23.91 -14.80
N CYS A 375 24.84 -23.95 -14.37
CA CYS A 375 24.38 -24.83 -13.29
C CYS A 375 24.39 -26.32 -13.69
N PHE A 376 24.20 -26.63 -14.97
CA PHE A 376 24.20 -28.01 -15.50
C PHE A 376 25.60 -28.55 -15.82
N SER A 377 26.67 -27.81 -15.53
CA SER A 377 28.04 -28.17 -15.92
C SER A 377 28.51 -29.58 -15.51
N ASP A 378 27.91 -30.17 -14.47
CA ASP A 378 28.19 -31.55 -14.03
C ASP A 378 27.35 -32.63 -14.76
N ASP A 379 26.22 -32.28 -15.40
CA ASP A 379 25.33 -33.19 -16.10
C ASP A 379 25.15 -32.81 -17.59
N SER A 380 25.99 -33.40 -18.45
CA SER A 380 25.94 -33.20 -19.91
C SER A 380 24.61 -33.57 -20.58
N SER A 381 23.69 -34.25 -19.87
CA SER A 381 22.37 -34.62 -20.40
C SER A 381 21.33 -33.50 -20.24
N GLN A 382 21.54 -32.56 -19.32
CA GLN A 382 20.65 -31.43 -19.11
C GLN A 382 21.03 -30.26 -20.03
N LYS A 383 20.03 -29.67 -20.66
CA LYS A 383 20.18 -28.49 -21.53
C LYS A 383 19.05 -27.54 -21.24
N ALA A 384 19.33 -26.24 -21.38
CA ALA A 384 18.28 -25.25 -21.37
C ALA A 384 17.21 -25.60 -22.42
N PRO A 385 15.91 -25.45 -22.11
CA PRO A 385 14.86 -25.66 -23.09
C PRO A 385 15.01 -24.71 -24.28
N SER A 386 14.33 -25.00 -25.40
CA SER A 386 14.42 -24.06 -26.52
C SER A 386 13.64 -22.78 -26.19
N PHE A 387 14.13 -21.63 -26.65
CA PHE A 387 13.40 -20.36 -26.51
C PHE A 387 11.98 -20.45 -27.09
N GLU A 388 11.81 -21.18 -28.20
CA GLU A 388 10.51 -21.34 -28.83
C GLU A 388 9.51 -22.09 -27.93
N ASP A 389 9.96 -23.10 -27.20
CA ASP A 389 9.11 -23.83 -26.25
C ASP A 389 8.72 -22.93 -25.08
N VAL A 390 9.69 -22.25 -24.46
CA VAL A 390 9.44 -21.30 -23.34
C VAL A 390 8.48 -20.19 -23.78
N LYS A 391 8.69 -19.62 -24.96
CA LYS A 391 7.79 -18.60 -25.53
C LYS A 391 6.38 -19.15 -25.71
N ASN A 392 6.23 -20.32 -26.33
CA ASN A 392 4.90 -20.91 -26.57
C ASN A 392 4.16 -21.17 -25.26
N GLU A 393 4.85 -21.69 -24.24
CA GLU A 393 4.28 -21.89 -22.91
C GLU A 393 3.83 -20.57 -22.25
N ILE A 394 4.63 -19.51 -22.37
CA ILE A 394 4.27 -18.17 -21.85
C ILE A 394 3.00 -17.63 -22.56
N PHE A 395 2.92 -17.77 -23.89
CA PHE A 395 1.75 -17.36 -24.66
C PHE A 395 0.49 -18.17 -24.28
N ASP A 396 0.64 -19.47 -24.06
CA ASP A 396 -0.43 -20.37 -23.64
C ASP A 396 -0.92 -20.05 -22.21
N MET A 397 0.00 -19.82 -21.27
CA MET A 397 -0.32 -19.40 -19.89
C MET A 397 -1.11 -18.09 -19.86
N CYS A 398 -0.76 -17.13 -20.72
CA CYS A 398 -1.44 -15.84 -20.77
C CYS A 398 -2.72 -15.85 -21.64
N HIS A 399 -3.02 -16.96 -22.30
CA HIS A 399 -4.12 -17.08 -23.27
C HIS A 399 -4.08 -15.93 -24.30
N SER A 400 -2.89 -15.58 -24.78
CA SER A 400 -2.70 -14.42 -25.66
C SER A 400 -3.53 -14.57 -26.92
N LYS A 401 -4.33 -13.55 -27.23
CA LYS A 401 -5.08 -13.49 -28.48
C LYS A 401 -4.28 -12.84 -29.59
N ASN A 402 -3.24 -12.08 -29.22
CA ASN A 402 -2.39 -11.36 -30.16
C ASN A 402 -1.11 -12.16 -30.41
N PRO A 403 -0.84 -12.60 -31.65
CA PRO A 403 0.42 -13.27 -31.97
C PRO A 403 1.65 -12.35 -31.83
N GLU A 404 1.46 -11.01 -31.79
CA GLU A 404 2.56 -10.05 -31.70
C GLU A 404 3.15 -9.96 -30.29
N GLY A 405 2.38 -10.23 -29.24
CA GLY A 405 2.85 -10.14 -27.86
C GLY A 405 1.73 -10.15 -26.83
N ILE A 406 2.11 -10.12 -25.55
CA ILE A 406 1.20 -10.18 -24.40
C ILE A 406 1.03 -8.79 -23.81
N THR A 407 -0.21 -8.35 -23.61
CA THR A 407 -0.49 -7.09 -22.91
C THR A 407 -0.42 -7.25 -21.39
N LEU A 408 -0.18 -6.17 -20.64
CA LEU A 408 -0.22 -6.19 -19.17
C LEU A 408 -1.57 -6.72 -18.65
N LYS A 409 -2.66 -6.40 -19.35
CA LYS A 409 -4.00 -6.90 -18.98
C LYS A 409 -4.09 -8.42 -19.11
N GLU A 410 -3.58 -8.99 -20.20
CA GLU A 410 -3.53 -10.44 -20.39
C GLU A 410 -2.66 -11.10 -19.32
N LEU A 411 -1.47 -10.55 -19.08
CA LEU A 411 -0.55 -11.02 -18.03
C LEU A 411 -1.23 -11.09 -16.65
N ILE A 412 -1.92 -10.02 -16.22
CA ILE A 412 -2.67 -10.00 -14.95
C ILE A 412 -3.85 -10.96 -14.97
N SER A 413 -4.67 -10.92 -16.02
CA SER A 413 -5.92 -11.70 -16.09
C SER A 413 -5.71 -13.21 -16.20
N SER A 414 -4.50 -13.65 -16.60
CA SER A 414 -4.12 -15.05 -16.67
C SER A 414 -4.09 -15.76 -15.31
N GLY A 415 -3.85 -15.00 -14.21
CA GLY A 415 -3.53 -15.58 -12.90
C GLY A 415 -2.20 -16.34 -12.85
N LYS A 416 -1.39 -16.27 -13.92
CA LYS A 416 -0.06 -16.90 -14.07
C LYS A 416 1.06 -15.88 -14.28
N GLY A 417 0.76 -14.59 -14.17
CA GLY A 417 1.73 -13.52 -14.37
C GLY A 417 2.99 -13.67 -13.51
N GLY A 418 2.83 -14.04 -12.23
CA GLY A 418 3.97 -14.23 -11.32
C GLY A 418 4.95 -15.31 -11.81
N THR A 419 4.41 -16.42 -12.32
CA THR A 419 5.20 -17.50 -12.95
C THR A 419 5.90 -16.99 -14.21
N VAL A 420 5.18 -16.29 -15.09
CA VAL A 420 5.74 -15.78 -16.36
C VAL A 420 6.89 -14.81 -16.12
N VAL A 421 6.75 -13.85 -15.20
CA VAL A 421 7.81 -12.88 -14.92
C VAL A 421 8.99 -13.54 -14.20
N GLY A 422 8.74 -14.52 -13.33
CA GLY A 422 9.77 -15.34 -12.71
C GLY A 422 10.60 -16.10 -13.75
N MET A 423 9.92 -16.81 -14.66
CA MET A 423 10.55 -17.56 -15.76
C MET A 423 11.39 -16.69 -16.71
N LEU A 424 11.18 -15.37 -16.74
CA LEU A 424 11.96 -14.47 -17.60
C LEU A 424 13.10 -13.78 -16.84
N THR A 425 13.10 -13.77 -15.51
CA THR A 425 13.98 -12.86 -14.73
C THR A 425 14.78 -13.54 -13.63
N ASP A 426 14.40 -14.73 -13.19
CA ASP A 426 14.86 -15.34 -11.93
C ASP A 426 15.15 -16.82 -12.17
N LEU A 427 16.40 -17.24 -11.95
CA LEU A 427 16.84 -18.61 -12.18
C LEU A 427 16.15 -19.61 -11.23
N ASP A 428 15.93 -19.22 -9.97
CA ASP A 428 15.27 -20.09 -8.99
C ASP A 428 13.80 -20.29 -9.38
N ALA A 429 13.12 -19.21 -9.79
CA ALA A 429 11.74 -19.29 -10.28
C ALA A 429 11.60 -20.13 -11.56
N PHE A 430 12.59 -20.06 -12.46
CA PHE A 430 12.62 -20.90 -13.65
C PHE A 430 12.81 -22.37 -13.30
N LEU A 431 13.75 -22.69 -12.40
CA LEU A 431 13.99 -24.07 -11.95
C LEU A 431 12.79 -24.65 -11.19
N GLU A 432 12.11 -23.85 -10.36
CA GLU A 432 10.87 -24.26 -9.70
C GLU A 432 9.76 -24.60 -10.70
N TYR A 433 9.66 -23.81 -11.78
CA TYR A 433 8.72 -24.06 -12.85
C TYR A 433 9.04 -25.34 -13.64
N GLU A 434 10.29 -25.53 -14.07
CA GLU A 434 10.69 -26.72 -14.84
C GLU A 434 10.51 -28.01 -14.02
N ASN A 435 10.82 -27.97 -12.72
CA ASN A 435 10.71 -29.14 -11.84
C ASN A 435 9.30 -29.33 -11.24
N ARG A 436 8.30 -28.54 -11.66
CA ARG A 436 6.95 -28.58 -11.06
C ARG A 436 6.27 -29.95 -11.15
N GLU A 437 6.58 -30.74 -12.18
CA GLU A 437 6.01 -32.07 -12.35
C GLU A 437 6.71 -33.10 -11.46
N ASP A 438 8.01 -32.97 -11.23
CA ASP A 438 8.79 -33.86 -10.37
C ASP A 438 8.37 -33.79 -8.89
N VAL A 439 7.94 -32.59 -8.44
CA VAL A 439 7.41 -32.38 -7.08
C VAL A 439 6.07 -33.10 -6.88
N ILE A 440 5.20 -33.15 -7.90
CA ILE A 440 3.87 -33.78 -7.81
C ILE A 440 3.97 -35.31 -7.67
N TYR A 441 5.06 -35.94 -8.14
CA TYR A 441 5.26 -37.39 -7.99
C TYR A 441 5.87 -37.81 -6.65
N GLN A 442 6.28 -36.86 -5.79
CA GLN A 442 6.87 -37.14 -4.48
C GLN A 442 5.88 -36.99 -3.30
N GLU A 443 4.69 -36.45 -3.53
CA GLU A 443 3.55 -36.48 -2.59
C GLU A 443 2.57 -37.61 -2.93
#